data_AF-A0A5S9M5G8-F1
#
_entry.id   AF-A0A5S9M5G8-F1
#
_cell.length_a   1.000
_cell.length_b   1.000
_cell.length_c   1.000
_cell.angle_alpha   90.00
_cell.angle_beta   90.00
_cell.angle_gamma   90.00
#
_symmetry.space_group_name_H-M   'P 1'
#
loop_
_entity.id
_entity.type
_entity.pdbx_description
1 polymer ?
#
loop_
_entity_poly.entity_id
_entity_poly.type
_entity_poly.pdbx_seq_one_letter_code
_entity_poly.pdbx_strand_id
1 'polypeptide(L)'
;MDILKKIEQHREEEQRLKWEGTFSDYLDIIKENPLVAQSAHSRVYHMIKDSGIEEENGVRTYKFFDQELFGLEESLERLVEEYFHPAAKRLDVRKRILLLMGPVSGGNRRLSLD
;
A
#
# COMPACT_ATOMS: atom_id res chain seq x y z
N MET A 1 1.02 20.30 25.11
CA MET A 1 2.04 20.94 24.27
C MET A 1 2.80 19.95 23.39
N ASP A 2 2.44 18.65 23.33
CA ASP A 2 3.14 17.67 22.46
C ASP A 2 2.52 17.48 21.07
N ILE A 3 1.21 17.68 20.93
CA ILE A 3 0.50 17.42 19.67
C ILE A 3 0.90 18.42 18.58
N LEU A 4 1.04 19.71 18.94
CA LEU A 4 1.50 20.75 18.01
C LEU A 4 2.90 20.46 17.47
N LYS A 5 3.81 20.02 18.37
CA LYS A 5 5.18 19.64 18.00
C LYS A 5 5.21 18.41 17.09
N LYS A 6 4.33 17.44 17.33
CA LYS A 6 4.20 16.23 16.48
C LYS A 6 3.64 16.56 15.10
N ILE A 7 2.67 17.48 15.00
CA ILE A 7 2.13 17.96 13.71
C ILE A 7 3.18 18.73 12.92
N GLU A 8 3.97 19.55 13.60
CA GLU A 8 5.05 20.32 12.98
C GLU A 8 6.16 19.40 12.44
N GLN A 9 6.56 18.39 13.21
CA GLN A 9 7.50 17.35 12.76
C GLN A 9 6.98 16.59 11.54
N HIS A 10 5.69 16.19 11.53
CA HIS A 10 5.09 15.54 10.36
C HIS A 10 5.10 16.45 9.13
N ARG A 11 4.79 17.75 9.28
CA ARG A 11 4.83 18.71 8.17
C ARG A 11 6.24 18.93 7.64
N GLU A 12 7.25 18.96 8.52
CA GLU A 12 8.65 19.06 8.11
C GLU A 12 9.11 17.80 7.35
N GLU A 13 8.72 16.61 7.81
CA GLU A 13 9.00 15.35 7.09
C GLU A 13 8.34 15.33 5.71
N GLU A 14 7.06 15.72 5.62
CA GLU A 14 6.36 15.85 4.34
C GLU A 14 7.05 16.83 3.41
N GLN A 15 7.50 17.99 3.90
CA GLN A 15 8.23 18.97 3.10
C GLN A 15 9.58 18.45 2.62
N ARG A 16 10.31 17.67 3.43
CA ARG A 16 11.57 17.04 3.02
C ARG A 16 11.39 15.97 1.95
N LEU A 17 10.22 15.32 1.93
CA LEU A 17 9.88 14.30 0.94
C LEU A 17 9.33 14.91 -0.37
N LYS A 18 9.06 16.22 -0.41
CA LYS A 18 8.61 16.91 -1.63
C LYS A 18 9.79 17.06 -2.59
N TRP A 19 9.59 16.56 -3.78
CA TRP A 19 10.48 16.81 -4.91
C TRP A 19 9.86 17.89 -5.80
N GLU A 20 10.65 18.90 -6.13
CA GLU A 20 10.32 19.94 -7.10
C GLU A 20 11.44 20.01 -8.14
N GLY A 21 11.07 20.02 -9.42
CA GLY A 21 12.03 20.00 -10.53
C GLY A 21 11.32 20.15 -11.86
N THR A 22 12.09 20.20 -12.94
CA THR A 22 11.54 20.28 -14.29
C THR A 22 11.10 18.91 -14.79
N PHE A 23 10.27 18.88 -15.83
CA PHE A 23 9.90 17.62 -16.48
C PHE A 23 11.12 16.85 -17.02
N SER A 24 12.18 17.55 -17.44
CA SER A 24 13.43 16.91 -17.89
C SER A 24 14.11 16.17 -16.74
N ASP A 25 14.21 16.80 -15.57
CA ASP A 25 14.80 16.17 -14.38
C ASP A 25 13.99 14.92 -13.95
N TYR A 26 12.66 14.98 -14.08
CA TYR A 26 11.80 13.83 -13.81
C TYR A 26 12.03 12.67 -14.80
N LEU A 27 12.27 12.96 -16.08
CA LEU A 27 12.60 11.94 -17.07
C LEU A 27 13.93 11.26 -16.78
N ASP A 28 14.92 12.01 -16.29
CA ASP A 28 16.22 11.44 -15.93
C ASP A 28 16.09 10.55 -14.68
N ILE A 29 15.27 10.93 -13.70
CA ILE A 29 14.91 10.05 -12.56
C ILE A 29 14.25 8.75 -13.05
N ILE A 30 13.33 8.83 -14.03
CA ILE A 30 12.69 7.62 -14.59
C ILE A 30 13.70 6.74 -15.34
N LYS A 31 14.66 7.33 -16.05
CA LYS A 31 15.72 6.57 -16.73
C LYS A 31 16.58 5.82 -15.72
N GLU A 32 16.92 6.45 -14.60
CA GLU A 32 17.70 5.81 -13.52
C GLU A 32 16.88 4.76 -12.76
N ASN A 33 15.61 5.06 -12.48
CA ASN A 33 14.72 4.15 -11.77
C ASN A 33 13.30 4.14 -12.38
N PRO A 34 13.02 3.17 -13.28
CA PRO A 34 11.70 3.04 -13.91
C PRO A 34 10.55 2.77 -12.92
N LEU A 35 10.84 2.29 -11.71
CA LEU A 35 9.84 2.02 -10.67
C LEU A 35 9.18 3.30 -10.15
N VAL A 36 9.79 4.48 -10.36
CA VAL A 36 9.21 5.76 -9.92
C VAL A 36 7.88 6.03 -10.63
N ALA A 37 7.79 5.73 -11.92
CA ALA A 37 6.60 5.93 -12.75
C ALA A 37 5.57 4.79 -12.68
N GLN A 38 5.74 3.83 -11.78
CA GLN A 38 4.81 2.70 -11.65
C GLN A 38 3.44 3.14 -11.10
N SER A 39 2.37 2.39 -11.44
CA SER A 39 1.05 2.67 -10.88
C SER A 39 1.02 2.44 -9.37
N ALA A 40 0.15 3.15 -8.64
CA ALA A 40 -0.04 2.94 -7.20
C ALA A 40 -0.28 1.46 -6.85
N HIS A 41 -1.09 0.76 -7.65
CA HIS A 41 -1.35 -0.67 -7.50
C HIS A 41 -0.09 -1.53 -7.66
N SER A 42 0.76 -1.21 -8.65
CA SER A 42 2.03 -1.93 -8.84
C SER A 42 2.99 -1.67 -7.69
N ARG A 43 3.04 -0.42 -7.20
CA ARG A 43 3.86 -0.05 -6.04
C ARG A 43 3.47 -0.84 -4.80
N VAL A 44 2.16 -0.88 -4.48
CA VAL A 44 1.65 -1.64 -3.33
C VAL A 44 1.92 -3.12 -3.50
N TYR A 45 1.69 -3.69 -4.68
CA TYR A 45 1.99 -5.10 -4.94
C TYR A 45 3.49 -5.43 -4.76
N HIS A 46 4.39 -4.58 -5.26
CA HIS A 46 5.82 -4.75 -5.06
C HIS A 46 6.20 -4.65 -3.59
N MET A 47 5.65 -3.69 -2.83
CA MET A 47 5.88 -3.59 -1.38
C MET A 47 5.44 -4.86 -0.63
N ILE A 48 4.27 -5.41 -0.97
CA ILE A 48 3.76 -6.65 -0.38
C ILE A 48 4.69 -7.81 -0.70
N LYS A 49 5.13 -7.92 -1.95
CA LYS A 49 6.03 -8.97 -2.41
C LYS A 49 7.42 -8.88 -1.75
N ASP A 50 7.97 -7.67 -1.64
CA ASP A 50 9.29 -7.41 -1.07
C ASP A 50 9.32 -7.69 0.44
N SER A 51 8.18 -7.55 1.12
CA SER A 51 8.05 -7.88 2.55
C SER A 51 8.14 -9.39 2.83
N GLY A 52 7.96 -10.22 1.81
CA GLY A 52 8.01 -11.68 1.92
C GLY A 52 6.64 -12.31 2.09
N ILE A 53 6.49 -13.49 1.49
CA ILE A 53 5.28 -14.32 1.53
C ILE A 53 5.69 -15.66 2.12
N GLU A 54 5.04 -16.07 3.19
CA GLU A 54 5.20 -17.40 3.79
C GLU A 54 3.97 -18.24 3.48
N GLU A 55 4.18 -19.52 3.17
CA GLU A 55 3.10 -20.46 2.90
C GLU A 55 3.16 -21.55 3.98
N GLU A 56 2.14 -21.59 4.84
CA GLU A 56 2.02 -22.59 5.90
C GLU A 56 0.67 -23.30 5.76
N ASN A 57 0.71 -24.64 5.63
CA ASN A 57 -0.48 -25.48 5.46
C ASN A 57 -1.43 -25.08 4.29
N GLY A 58 -0.90 -24.50 3.21
CA GLY A 58 -1.67 -24.06 2.05
C GLY A 58 -2.36 -22.71 2.21
N VAL A 59 -2.05 -21.97 3.27
CA VAL A 59 -2.47 -20.57 3.48
C VAL A 59 -1.27 -19.66 3.25
N ARG A 60 -1.43 -18.64 2.40
CA ARG A 60 -0.39 -17.62 2.17
C ARG A 60 -0.50 -16.50 3.19
N THR A 61 0.53 -16.37 4.01
CA THR A 61 0.70 -15.28 4.97
C THR A 61 1.61 -14.22 4.38
N TYR A 62 1.09 -12.99 4.30
CA TYR A 62 1.85 -11.84 3.78
C TYR A 62 2.43 -11.06 4.94
N LYS A 63 3.76 -11.07 5.09
CA LYS A 63 4.46 -10.37 6.19
C LYS A 63 4.19 -8.87 6.23
N PHE A 64 3.82 -8.28 5.09
CA PHE A 64 3.39 -6.89 5.00
C PHE A 64 2.19 -6.58 5.91
N PHE A 65 1.27 -7.53 6.08
CA PHE A 65 0.05 -7.37 6.87
C PHE A 65 0.12 -8.05 8.24
N ASP A 66 1.13 -8.88 8.49
CA ASP A 66 1.29 -9.70 9.70
C ASP A 66 1.33 -8.89 11.00
N GLN A 67 1.74 -7.63 10.97
CA GLN A 67 1.77 -6.79 12.17
C GLN A 67 0.45 -6.04 12.45
N GLU A 68 -0.46 -5.95 11.48
CA GLU A 68 -1.66 -5.11 11.57
C GLU A 68 -2.97 -5.87 11.37
N LEU A 69 -2.98 -6.98 10.65
CA LEU A 69 -4.18 -7.72 10.27
C LEU A 69 -3.99 -9.22 10.52
N PHE A 70 -4.53 -9.68 11.65
CA PHE A 70 -4.51 -11.09 12.06
C PHE A 70 -5.86 -11.75 11.79
N GLY A 71 -5.86 -13.02 11.35
CA GLY A 71 -7.07 -13.81 11.13
C GLY A 71 -7.82 -13.49 9.83
N LEU A 72 -7.20 -12.72 8.93
CA LEU A 72 -7.74 -12.36 7.62
C LEU A 72 -6.89 -12.91 6.46
N GLU A 73 -6.08 -13.93 6.71
CA GLU A 73 -5.07 -14.44 5.78
C GLU A 73 -5.70 -14.85 4.44
N GLU A 74 -6.81 -15.60 4.47
CA GLU A 74 -7.55 -16.00 3.25
C GLU A 74 -8.15 -14.79 2.52
N SER A 75 -8.67 -13.80 3.25
CA SER A 75 -9.24 -12.58 2.65
C SER A 75 -8.16 -11.69 2.04
N LEU A 76 -7.00 -11.61 2.68
CA LEU A 76 -5.81 -10.91 2.20
C LEU A 76 -5.22 -11.60 0.98
N GLU A 77 -5.14 -12.93 0.97
CA GLU A 77 -4.70 -13.70 -0.18
C GLU A 77 -5.58 -13.42 -1.40
N ARG A 78 -6.89 -13.49 -1.23
CA ARG A 78 -7.83 -13.13 -2.31
C ARG A 78 -7.68 -11.68 -2.74
N LEU A 79 -7.49 -10.74 -1.81
CA LEU A 79 -7.26 -9.34 -2.16
C LEU A 79 -5.97 -9.15 -2.98
N VAL A 80 -4.88 -9.79 -2.57
CA VAL A 80 -3.59 -9.65 -3.24
C VAL A 80 -3.63 -10.30 -4.63
N GLU A 81 -4.16 -11.52 -4.74
CA GLU A 81 -4.19 -12.30 -5.98
C GLU A 81 -5.30 -11.88 -6.94
N GLU A 82 -6.49 -11.53 -6.46
CA GLU A 82 -7.64 -11.17 -7.31
C GLU A 82 -7.70 -9.67 -7.65
N TYR A 83 -7.09 -8.79 -6.84
CA TYR A 83 -7.12 -7.34 -7.05
C TYR A 83 -5.75 -6.74 -7.36
N PHE A 84 -4.78 -6.86 -6.44
CA PHE A 84 -3.49 -6.17 -6.59
C PHE A 84 -2.66 -6.75 -7.74
N HIS A 85 -2.59 -8.07 -7.87
CA HIS A 85 -1.83 -8.72 -8.94
C HIS A 85 -2.38 -8.38 -10.35
N PRO A 86 -3.70 -8.45 -10.62
CA PRO A 86 -4.28 -7.98 -11.88
C PRO A 86 -4.15 -6.47 -12.10
N ALA A 87 -4.34 -5.65 -11.06
CA ALA A 87 -4.24 -4.20 -11.16
C ALA A 87 -2.80 -3.72 -11.44
N ALA A 88 -1.79 -4.42 -10.90
CA ALA A 88 -0.38 -4.22 -11.22
C ALA A 88 -0.09 -4.51 -12.71
N LYS A 89 -0.73 -5.55 -13.27
CA LYS A 89 -0.67 -5.89 -14.71
C LYS A 89 -1.46 -4.95 -15.63
N ARG A 90 -1.94 -3.81 -15.12
CA ARG A 90 -2.75 -2.82 -15.85
C ARG A 90 -4.09 -3.36 -16.39
N LEU A 91 -4.64 -4.43 -15.81
CA LEU A 91 -5.96 -4.94 -16.17
C LEU A 91 -7.09 -4.02 -15.65
N ASP A 92 -8.31 -4.17 -16.20
CA ASP A 92 -9.48 -3.30 -15.95
C ASP A 92 -10.02 -3.31 -14.50
N VAL A 93 -9.39 -4.07 -13.61
CA VAL A 93 -9.74 -4.18 -12.18
C VAL A 93 -9.49 -2.86 -11.42
N ARG A 94 -8.70 -1.94 -11.99
CA ARG A 94 -8.31 -0.64 -11.39
C ARG A 94 -9.47 0.30 -11.05
N LYS A 95 -10.69 0.08 -11.57
CA LYS A 95 -11.87 0.92 -11.29
C LYS A 95 -12.88 0.30 -10.33
N ARG A 96 -12.59 -0.87 -9.76
CA ARG A 96 -13.53 -1.57 -8.86
C ARG A 96 -13.40 -1.03 -7.43
N ILE A 97 -14.54 -0.69 -6.82
CA ILE A 97 -14.64 -0.35 -5.41
C ILE A 97 -14.62 -1.65 -4.61
N LEU A 98 -13.64 -1.80 -3.72
CA LEU A 98 -13.58 -2.92 -2.79
C LEU A 98 -14.37 -2.57 -1.53
N LEU A 99 -15.45 -3.30 -1.28
CA LEU A 99 -16.23 -3.21 -0.04
C LEU A 99 -15.76 -4.31 0.91
N LEU A 100 -14.98 -3.93 1.92
CA LEU A 100 -14.57 -4.83 3.00
C LEU A 100 -15.73 -4.95 4.01
N MET A 101 -16.63 -5.91 3.80
CA MET A 101 -17.65 -6.28 4.79
C MET A 101 -17.11 -7.41 5.68
N GLY A 102 -16.69 -7.09 6.90
CA GLY A 102 -16.44 -8.06 7.97
C GLY A 102 -17.55 -8.02 9.03
N PRO A 103 -17.72 -9.08 9.84
CA PRO A 103 -18.63 -9.05 10.98
C PRO A 103 -18.21 -7.92 11.93
N VAL A 104 -19.17 -7.07 12.31
CA VAL A 104 -19.01 -5.98 13.28
C VAL A 104 -18.81 -6.54 14.70
N SER A 105 -17.67 -7.18 14.97
CA SER A 105 -17.28 -7.57 16.31
C SER A 105 -15.76 -7.54 16.45
N GLY A 106 -15.25 -6.47 17.07
CA GLY A 106 -13.87 -6.37 17.52
C GLY A 106 -13.10 -5.16 16.98
N GLY A 107 -13.45 -3.96 17.43
CA GLY A 107 -12.57 -2.78 17.30
C GLY A 107 -13.03 -1.73 16.30
N ASN A 108 -14.11 -1.03 16.64
CA ASN A 108 -14.54 0.19 15.98
C ASN A 108 -13.40 1.23 15.85
N ARG A 109 -13.22 1.72 14.60
CA ARG A 109 -12.57 2.99 14.17
C ARG A 109 -11.05 3.00 14.01
N ARG A 110 -10.56 2.65 12.80
CA ARG A 110 -9.32 3.26 12.26
C ARG A 110 -9.19 3.30 10.73
N LEU A 111 -10.30 3.31 9.99
CA LEU A 111 -10.32 3.50 8.53
C LEU A 111 -11.49 4.40 8.15
N SER A 112 -11.42 5.66 8.61
CA SER A 112 -12.10 6.78 7.97
C SER A 112 -11.04 7.85 7.79
N LEU A 113 -10.58 8.02 6.53
CA LEU A 113 -9.72 9.12 6.15
C LEU A 113 -10.47 10.44 6.44
N ASP A 114 -9.90 11.26 7.30
CA ASP A 114 -9.86 12.72 7.13
C ASP A 114 -8.56 13.07 6.40
#